data_AF-A0A235IDD3-F1
#
_entry.id   AF-A0A235IDD3-F1
#
_cell.length_a   1.000
_cell.length_b   1.000
_cell.length_c   1.000
_cell.angle_alpha   90.00
_cell.angle_beta   90.00
_cell.angle_gamma   90.00
#
_symmetry.space_group_name_H-M   'P 1'
#
loop_
_entity.id
_entity.type
_entity.pdbx_description
1 polymer ?
#
loop_
_entity_poly.entity_id
_entity_poly.type
_entity_poly.pdbx_seq_one_letter_code
_entity_poly.pdbx_strand_id
1 'polypeptide(L)'
;MTQPQSITFFIDRCLGNKRIVQTLRGAGITIEIHDEHFEKGAQDVNWLPEIGKRGWVVLTKDGRISNNLIERIAVARAQVKMFIFASQSVSG
;
A
#
# COMPACT_ATOMS: atom_id res chain seq x y z
N MET A 1 -19.46 -22.86 -3.02
CA MET A 1 -18.04 -22.75 -3.41
C MET A 1 -17.63 -21.30 -3.22
N THR A 2 -16.91 -20.99 -2.14
CA THR A 2 -16.44 -19.63 -1.88
C THR A 2 -15.26 -19.38 -2.81
N GLN A 3 -15.47 -18.56 -3.85
CA GLN A 3 -14.36 -18.09 -4.68
C GLN A 3 -13.35 -17.40 -3.76
N PRO A 4 -12.03 -17.70 -3.84
CA PRO A 4 -11.05 -16.99 -3.05
C PRO A 4 -11.13 -15.52 -3.44
N GLN A 5 -11.47 -14.67 -2.47
CA GLN A 5 -11.57 -13.23 -2.70
C GLN A 5 -10.17 -12.74 -3.10
N SER A 6 -10.04 -12.27 -4.34
CA SER A 6 -8.77 -11.74 -4.86
C SER A 6 -8.31 -10.58 -3.97
N ILE A 7 -7.12 -10.73 -3.37
CA ILE A 7 -6.51 -9.66 -2.58
C ILE A 7 -5.77 -8.74 -3.54
N THR A 8 -6.17 -7.47 -3.55
CA THR A 8 -5.44 -6.42 -4.25
C THR A 8 -4.46 -5.76 -3.29
N PHE A 9 -3.19 -5.71 -3.70
CA PHE A 9 -2.17 -4.98 -2.96
C PHE A 9 -1.93 -3.62 -3.61
N PHE A 10 -1.73 -2.61 -2.78
CA PHE A 10 -1.39 -1.26 -3.17
C PHE A 10 0.06 -0.97 -2.78
N ILE A 11 0.88 -0.54 -3.73
CA ILE A 11 2.28 -0.19 -3.49
C ILE A 11 2.43 1.33 -3.52
N ASP A 12 2.93 1.87 -2.41
CA ASP A 12 3.21 3.30 -2.30
C ASP A 12 4.44 3.72 -3.12
N ARG A 13 4.68 5.03 -3.24
CA ARG A 13 5.83 5.53 -3.99
C ARG A 13 7.18 5.17 -3.37
N CYS A 14 7.23 4.99 -2.04
CA CYS A 14 8.46 4.66 -1.35
C CYS A 14 8.92 3.25 -1.75
N LEU A 15 8.01 2.29 -1.88
CA LEU A 15 8.31 0.93 -2.29
C LEU A 15 8.26 0.71 -3.81
N GLY A 16 7.50 1.53 -4.54
CA GLY A 16 7.21 1.42 -5.98
C GLY A 16 8.42 1.43 -6.90
N ASN A 17 9.16 0.32 -6.95
CA ASN A 17 10.13 0.02 -7.99
C ASN A 17 9.45 -0.83 -9.08
N LYS A 18 9.64 -0.46 -10.35
CA LYS A 18 9.07 -1.18 -11.51
C LYS A 18 9.34 -2.68 -11.46
N ARG A 19 10.51 -3.10 -10.97
CA ARG A 19 10.90 -4.51 -10.84
C ARG A 19 9.98 -5.27 -9.87
N ILE A 20 9.71 -4.71 -8.69
CA ILE A 20 8.84 -5.34 -7.68
C ILE A 20 7.41 -5.49 -8.22
N VAL A 21 6.89 -4.43 -8.84
CA VAL A 21 5.54 -4.42 -9.44
C VAL A 21 5.44 -5.49 -10.52
N GLN A 22 6.42 -5.56 -11.43
CA GLN A 22 6.45 -6.55 -12.50
C GLN A 22 6.56 -7.98 -11.97
N THR A 23 7.44 -8.23 -10.98
CA THR A 23 7.59 -9.55 -10.36
C THR A 23 6.30 -10.01 -9.70
N LEU A 24 5.64 -9.14 -8.92
CA LEU A 24 4.40 -9.49 -8.23
C LEU A 24 3.24 -9.69 -9.21
N ARG A 25 3.08 -8.81 -10.20
CA ARG A 25 2.09 -8.99 -11.27
C ARG A 25 2.35 -10.28 -12.06
N GLY A 26 3.62 -10.59 -12.35
CA GLY A 26 4.04 -11.84 -13.02
C GLY A 26 3.75 -13.10 -12.19
N ALA A 27 3.70 -12.99 -10.86
CA ALA A 27 3.27 -14.06 -9.96
C ALA A 27 1.73 -14.18 -9.85
N GLY A 28 0.96 -13.43 -10.64
CA GLY A 28 -0.51 -13.46 -10.63
C GLY A 28 -1.15 -12.66 -9.50
N ILE A 29 -0.37 -11.83 -8.79
CA ILE A 29 -0.89 -10.99 -7.70
C ILE A 29 -1.45 -9.70 -8.30
N THR A 30 -2.63 -9.29 -7.85
CA THR A 30 -3.24 -8.02 -8.29
C THR A 30 -2.56 -6.85 -7.56
N ILE A 31 -1.86 -6.00 -8.32
CA ILE A 31 -1.09 -4.87 -7.81
C ILE A 31 -1.56 -3.56 -8.43
N GLU A 32 -1.87 -2.60 -7.57
CA GLU A 32 -2.13 -1.19 -7.89
C GLU A 32 -0.97 -0.34 -7.35
N ILE A 33 -0.55 0.69 -8.08
CA ILE A 33 0.52 1.58 -7.63
C ILE A 33 0.02 3.01 -7.41
N HIS A 34 0.64 3.72 -6.48
CA HIS A 34 0.22 5.07 -6.11
C HIS A 34 0.07 6.03 -7.30
N ASP A 35 1.05 6.08 -8.20
CA ASP A 35 1.06 7.01 -9.33
C ASP A 35 -0.03 6.72 -10.40
N GLU A 36 -0.69 5.56 -10.35
CA GLU A 36 -1.84 5.23 -11.22
C GLU A 36 -3.17 5.81 -10.67
N HIS A 37 -3.23 6.13 -9.37
CA HIS A 37 -4.48 6.54 -8.70
C HIS A 37 -4.43 7.94 -8.09
N PHE A 38 -3.24 8.44 -7.78
CA PHE A 38 -3.06 9.69 -7.03
C PHE A 38 -1.93 10.53 -7.62
N GLU A 39 -2.03 11.85 -7.42
CA GLU A 39 -0.96 12.77 -7.77
C GLU A 39 0.30 12.48 -6.95
N LYS A 40 1.46 12.73 -7.56
CA LYS A 40 2.77 12.51 -6.93
C LYS A 40 2.91 13.14 -5.54
N GLY A 41 2.27 14.27 -5.27
CA GLY A 41 2.32 14.99 -4.00
C GLY A 41 1.20 14.67 -3.02
N ALA A 42 0.37 13.66 -3.31
CA ALA A 42 -0.76 13.30 -2.44
C ALA A 42 -0.27 12.92 -1.04
N GLN A 43 -0.81 13.59 -0.03
CA GLN A 43 -0.52 13.29 1.37
C GLN A 43 -1.21 11.99 1.80
N ASP A 44 -0.61 11.29 2.76
CA ASP A 44 -1.13 10.02 3.30
C ASP A 44 -2.58 10.09 3.77
N VAL A 45 -2.96 11.22 4.37
CA VAL A 45 -4.33 11.48 4.84
C VAL A 45 -5.37 11.52 3.71
N ASN A 46 -4.95 11.78 2.47
CA ASN A 46 -5.84 11.87 1.31
C ASN A 46 -6.06 10.51 0.64
N TRP A 47 -5.00 9.70 0.51
CA TRP A 47 -5.08 8.44 -0.23
C TRP A 47 -5.38 7.22 0.65
N LEU A 48 -4.89 7.17 1.89
CA LEU A 48 -5.13 6.01 2.80
C LEU A 48 -6.62 5.70 3.01
N PRO A 49 -7.53 6.68 3.20
CA PRO A 49 -8.95 6.39 3.34
C PRO A 49 -9.56 5.73 2.11
N GLU A 50 -9.16 6.15 0.92
CA GLU A 50 -9.64 5.59 -0.35
C GLU A 50 -9.19 4.15 -0.52
N ILE A 51 -7.94 3.86 -0.16
CA ILE A 51 -7.41 2.48 -0.17
C ILE A 51 -8.16 1.59 0.83
N GLY A 52 -8.46 2.10 2.03
CA GLY A 52 -9.25 1.39 3.02
C GLY A 52 -10.69 1.11 2.55
N LYS A 53 -11.35 2.08 1.91
CA LYS A 53 -12.69 1.89 1.32
C LYS A 53 -12.70 0.82 0.23
N ARG A 54 -11.63 0.74 -0.57
CA ARG A 54 -11.45 -0.28 -1.62
C ARG A 54 -11.07 -1.65 -1.06
N GLY A 55 -10.73 -1.73 0.22
CA GLY A 55 -10.33 -2.97 0.90
C GLY A 55 -8.98 -3.51 0.45
N TRP A 56 -8.14 -2.68 -0.16
CA TRP A 56 -6.81 -3.09 -0.63
C TRP A 56 -5.80 -3.13 0.53
N VAL A 57 -4.75 -3.93 0.34
CA VAL A 57 -3.67 -4.09 1.33
C VAL A 57 -2.47 -3.23 0.93
N VAL A 58 -2.09 -2.27 1.78
CA VAL A 58 -0.94 -1.39 1.53
C VAL A 58 0.37 -2.13 1.81
N LEU A 59 1.30 -2.02 0.87
CA LEU A 59 2.71 -2.40 1.01
C LEU A 59 3.56 -1.12 0.93
N THR A 60 4.31 -0.84 1.99
CA THR A 60 5.18 0.35 2.06
C THR A 60 6.52 0.03 2.75
N LYS A 61 7.56 0.80 2.40
CA LYS A 61 8.83 0.83 3.14
C LYS A 61 9.01 2.10 3.96
N ASP A 62 8.02 2.99 3.97
CA ASP A 62 8.10 4.25 4.68
C ASP A 62 7.89 4.03 6.18
N GLY A 63 8.99 4.05 6.94
CA GLY A 63 8.93 3.92 8.40
C GLY A 63 8.32 5.13 9.11
N ARG A 64 8.21 6.30 8.45
CA ARG A 64 7.60 7.50 9.04
C ARG A 64 6.09 7.36 9.15
N ILE A 65 5.51 6.68 8.17
CA ILE A 65 4.12 6.24 8.19
C ILE A 65 3.87 5.45 9.50
N SER A 66 4.77 4.57 9.96
CA SER A 66 4.62 3.86 11.24
C SER A 66 4.63 4.75 12.50
N ASN A 67 5.44 5.82 12.50
CA ASN A 67 5.77 6.57 13.72
C ASN A 67 4.68 7.59 14.14
N ASN A 68 3.87 8.11 13.22
CA ASN A 68 2.79 9.05 13.53
C ASN A 68 1.46 8.34 13.89
N LEU A 69 1.53 7.36 14.79
CA LEU A 69 0.43 6.46 15.11
C LEU A 69 -0.83 7.20 15.61
N ILE A 70 -0.72 8.34 16.32
CA ILE A 70 -1.88 9.09 16.84
C ILE A 70 -2.65 9.84 15.74
N GLU A 71 -1.96 10.52 14.82
CA GLU A 71 -2.61 11.14 13.65
C GLU A 71 -3.16 10.07 12.69
N ARG A 72 -2.52 8.90 12.61
CA ARG A 72 -2.95 7.80 11.75
C ARG A 72 -4.05 6.93 12.35
N ILE A 73 -4.25 6.93 13.67
CA ILE A 73 -5.47 6.41 14.29
C ILE A 73 -6.69 7.23 13.87
N ALA A 74 -6.53 8.53 13.59
CA ALA A 74 -7.60 9.32 12.97
C ALA A 74 -7.90 8.88 11.53
N VAL A 75 -6.89 8.43 10.78
CA VAL A 75 -7.02 7.76 9.48
C VAL A 75 -7.59 6.33 9.61
N ALA A 76 -7.37 5.64 10.74
CA ALA A 76 -7.82 4.26 11.00
C ALA A 76 -9.35 4.09 11.15
N ARG A 77 -10.14 5.18 11.05
CA ARG A 77 -11.57 5.07 10.69
C ARG A 77 -11.77 4.44 9.31
N ALA A 78 -10.75 4.45 8.45
CA ALA A 78 -10.67 3.63 7.26
C ALA A 78 -10.07 2.27 7.62
N GLN A 79 -10.73 1.18 7.25
CA GLN A 79 -10.30 -0.20 7.51
C GLN A 79 -9.09 -0.61 6.64
N VAL A 80 -7.99 0.13 6.75
CA VAL A 80 -6.76 -0.11 5.97
C VAL A 80 -6.01 -1.29 6.56
N LYS A 81 -5.68 -2.25 5.69
CA LYS A 81 -4.75 -3.36 5.99
C LYS A 81 -3.39 -2.98 5.44
N MET A 82 -2.33 -3.10 6.24
CA MET A 82 -1.01 -2.54 5.90
C MET A 82 0.13 -3.45 6.37
N PHE A 83 1.10 -3.66 5.49
CA PHE A 83 2.40 -4.26 5.81
C PHE A 83 3.51 -3.26 5.54
N ILE A 84 4.45 -3.17 6.49
CA ILE A 84 5.57 -2.24 6.45
C ILE A 84 6.86 -3.05 6.45
N PHE A 85 7.68 -2.85 5.41
CA PHE A 85 9.00 -3.46 5.34
C PHE A 85 9.95 -2.69 6.26
N ALA A 86 10.23 -3.26 7.43
CA ALA A 86 11.03 -2.63 8.49
C ALA A 86 12.53 -2.51 8.16
N SER A 87 13.03 -3.24 7.15
CA SER A 87 14.44 -3.20 6.76
C SER A 87 14.63 -2.35 5.49
N GLN A 88 15.52 -1.37 5.57
CA GLN A 88 15.95 -0.58 4.40
C GLN A 88 16.87 -1.37 3.44
N SER A 89 17.28 -2.59 3.83
CA SER A 89 18.26 -3.42 3.11
C SER A 89 17.63 -4.40 2.12
N VAL A 90 16.33 -4.33 1.85
CA VAL A 90 15.68 -5.23 0.89
C VAL A 90 16.03 -4.79 -0.53
N SER A 91 17.11 -5.35 -1.07
CA SER A 91 17.43 -5.31 -2.50
C SER A 91 16.60 -6.38 -3.23
N GLY A 92 15.70 -5.93 -4.09
CA GLY A 92 14.97 -6.77 -5.05
C GLY A 92 15.68 -6.92 -6.38
#